data_AF-A0AAP8LAT1-F1
#
_entry.id   AF-A0AAP8LAT1-F1
#
_cell.length_a   1.000
_cell.length_b   1.000
_cell.length_c   1.000
_cell.angle_alpha   90.00
_cell.angle_beta   90.00
_cell.angle_gamma   90.00
#
_symmetry.space_group_name_H-M   'P 1'
#
loop_
_entity.id
_entity.type
_entity.pdbx_description
1 polymer ?
#
loop_
_entity_poly.entity_id
_entity_poly.type
_entity_poly.pdbx_seq_one_letter_code
_entity_poly.pdbx_strand_id
1 'polypeptide(L)'
;AQSIIDDELRRYRQDLNDQLRIVENDQFDRIEKMLGNKTVNGGPRKLAKGATITKAYLADVDRWQWFDIRLADEPHAVVLEQAKESLEQKRHQFDLAFEEKRKKLTQGDELPPGVLKMIKVYLAVKRRLQPGDKMAGRHGNKGVVSRITPVEDMPHMADGTPADIVLNPLGVPSRMNVG
;
A
#
# COMPACT_ATOMS: atom_id res chain seq x y z
N ALA A 1 -4.97 -23.11 11.64
CA ALA A 1 -5.33 -22.82 10.24
C ALA A 1 -6.55 -21.92 10.21
N GLN A 2 -7.67 -22.35 10.78
CA GLN A 2 -8.89 -21.54 10.87
C GLN A 2 -8.70 -20.21 11.61
N SER A 3 -7.99 -20.20 12.75
CA SER A 3 -7.64 -18.96 13.45
C SER A 3 -6.88 -17.93 12.60
N ILE A 4 -5.95 -18.38 11.76
CA ILE A 4 -5.16 -17.52 10.88
C ILE A 4 -6.07 -16.90 9.80
N ILE A 5 -6.98 -17.70 9.24
CA ILE A 5 -7.95 -17.24 8.25
C ILE A 5 -8.90 -16.21 8.88
N ASP A 6 -9.42 -16.49 10.07
CA ASP A 6 -10.33 -15.59 10.77
C ASP A 6 -9.67 -14.27 11.15
N ASP A 7 -8.40 -14.30 11.57
CA ASP A 7 -7.62 -13.10 11.88
C ASP A 7 -7.34 -12.26 10.63
N GLU A 8 -6.98 -12.90 9.51
CA GLU A 8 -6.76 -12.23 8.22
C GLU A 8 -8.05 -11.59 7.70
N LEU A 9 -9.18 -12.29 7.81
CA LEU A 9 -10.49 -11.75 7.44
C LEU A 9 -10.91 -10.58 8.32
N ARG A 10 -10.62 -10.63 9.62
CA ARG A 10 -10.91 -9.54 10.55
C ARG A 10 -10.10 -8.29 10.21
N ARG A 11 -8.80 -8.44 9.94
CA ARG A 11 -7.93 -7.34 9.51
C ARG A 11 -8.41 -6.75 8.20
N TYR A 12 -8.67 -7.60 7.20
CA TYR A 12 -9.15 -7.14 5.91
C TYR A 12 -10.49 -6.39 6.03
N ARG A 13 -11.43 -6.88 6.84
CA ARG A 13 -12.69 -6.18 7.11
C ARG A 13 -12.47 -4.82 7.75
N GLN A 14 -11.55 -4.72 8.70
CA GLN A 14 -11.20 -3.46 9.35
C GLN A 14 -10.63 -2.46 8.33
N ASP A 15 -9.71 -2.90 7.47
CA ASP A 15 -9.12 -2.06 6.42
C ASP A 15 -10.18 -1.54 5.44
N LEU A 16 -11.11 -2.40 4.99
CA LEU A 16 -12.20 -1.97 4.10
C LEU A 16 -13.15 -0.97 4.79
N ASN A 17 -13.48 -1.19 6.07
CA ASN A 17 -14.31 -0.26 6.83
C ASN A 17 -13.60 1.10 7.00
N ASP A 18 -12.30 1.11 7.28
CA ASP A 18 -11.52 2.34 7.40
C ASP A 18 -11.44 3.08 6.06
N GLN A 19 -11.24 2.36 4.95
CA GLN A 19 -11.29 2.94 3.61
C GLN A 19 -12.67 3.52 3.28
N LEU A 20 -13.75 2.80 3.57
CA LEU A 20 -15.11 3.28 3.37
C LEU A 20 -15.36 4.56 4.18
N ARG A 21 -14.95 4.59 5.45
CA ARG A 21 -15.07 5.77 6.30
C ARG A 21 -14.31 6.98 5.74
N ILE A 22 -13.10 6.78 5.22
CA ILE A 22 -12.31 7.86 4.60
C ILE A 22 -13.03 8.41 3.36
N VAL A 23 -13.54 7.52 2.51
CA VAL A 23 -14.27 7.89 1.29
C VAL A 23 -15.58 8.62 1.62
N GLU A 24 -16.33 8.13 2.60
CA GLU A 24 -17.57 8.77 3.08
C GLU A 24 -17.28 10.16 3.62
N ASN A 25 -16.27 10.31 4.49
CA ASN A 25 -15.88 11.62 5.02
C ASN A 25 -15.49 12.61 3.91
N ASP A 26 -14.64 12.21 2.95
CA ASP A 26 -14.25 13.08 1.83
C ASP A 26 -15.46 13.50 0.98
N GLN A 27 -16.40 12.58 0.73
CA GLN A 27 -17.63 12.91 -0.01
C GLN A 27 -18.53 13.86 0.78
N PHE A 28 -18.74 13.63 2.07
CA PHE A 28 -19.53 14.54 2.90
C PHE A 28 -18.89 15.92 3.02
N ASP A 29 -17.57 16.01 3.14
CA ASP A 29 -16.85 17.30 3.17
C ASP A 29 -17.01 18.08 1.85
N ARG A 30 -17.05 17.38 0.71
CA ARG A 30 -17.34 17.98 -0.60
C ARG A 30 -18.79 18.45 -0.70
N ILE A 31 -19.74 17.63 -0.23
CA ILE A 31 -21.17 17.96 -0.21
C ILE A 31 -21.41 19.17 0.71
N GLU A 32 -20.79 19.24 1.89
CA GLU A 32 -20.93 20.37 2.81
C GLU A 32 -20.50 21.70 2.15
N LYS A 33 -19.33 21.71 1.50
CA LYS A 33 -18.83 22.88 0.76
C LYS A 33 -19.78 23.28 -0.38
N MET A 34 -20.37 22.29 -1.05
CA MET A 34 -21.28 22.50 -2.17
C MET A 34 -22.66 23.01 -1.74
N LEU A 35 -23.16 22.56 -0.58
CA LEU A 35 -24.47 22.94 -0.03
C LEU A 35 -24.45 24.32 0.65
N GLY A 36 -23.29 24.81 1.08
CA GLY A 36 -23.14 26.12 1.71
C GLY A 36 -23.78 27.25 0.91
N ASN A 37 -24.67 28.02 1.55
CA ASN A 37 -25.36 29.19 1.02
C ASN A 37 -26.32 28.96 -0.17
N LYS A 38 -26.69 27.71 -0.49
CA LYS A 38 -27.65 27.43 -1.56
C LYS A 38 -29.09 27.43 -1.08
N THR A 39 -30.01 27.77 -1.99
CA THR A 39 -31.45 27.74 -1.77
C THR A 39 -32.01 26.35 -2.01
N VAL A 40 -33.00 25.99 -1.20
CA VAL A 40 -33.63 24.66 -1.18
C VAL A 40 -35.10 24.74 -1.53
N ASN A 41 -35.60 23.71 -2.19
CA ASN A 41 -37.04 23.52 -2.43
C ASN A 41 -37.72 22.73 -1.30
N GLY A 42 -36.94 22.19 -0.37
CA GLY A 42 -37.40 21.49 0.83
C GLY A 42 -36.37 20.46 1.28
N GLY A 43 -36.50 19.97 2.51
CA GLY A 43 -35.58 18.99 3.07
C GLY A 43 -36.06 18.42 4.41
N PRO A 44 -35.29 17.48 4.99
CA PRO A 44 -35.56 16.91 6.30
C PRO A 44 -35.72 17.97 7.41
N ARG A 45 -36.35 17.61 8.54
CA ARG A 45 -36.67 18.53 9.66
C ARG A 45 -37.43 19.81 9.30
N LYS A 46 -38.34 19.76 8.32
CA LYS A 46 -39.21 20.87 7.89
C LYS A 46 -38.43 22.09 7.39
N LEU A 47 -37.40 21.87 6.57
CA LEU A 47 -36.71 22.96 5.87
C LEU A 47 -37.68 23.66 4.89
N ALA A 48 -37.93 24.95 5.09
CA ALA A 48 -38.88 25.71 4.30
C ALA A 48 -38.37 25.96 2.86
N LYS A 49 -39.30 26.03 1.91
CA LYS A 49 -39.01 26.36 0.51
C LYS A 49 -38.38 27.76 0.42
N GLY A 50 -37.20 27.87 -0.18
CA GLY A 50 -36.44 29.11 -0.32
C GLY A 50 -35.46 29.42 0.82
N ALA A 51 -35.36 28.58 1.85
CA ALA A 51 -34.38 28.77 2.91
C ALA A 51 -32.93 28.53 2.42
N THR A 52 -31.97 29.21 3.03
CA THR A 52 -30.54 28.97 2.80
C THR A 52 -30.02 27.90 3.75
N ILE A 53 -29.15 27.02 3.26
CA ILE A 53 -28.53 25.98 4.09
C ILE A 53 -27.48 26.61 5.00
N THR A 54 -27.68 26.52 6.32
CA THR A 54 -26.72 26.96 7.33
C THR A 54 -25.88 25.80 7.85
N LYS A 55 -24.63 26.07 8.26
CA LYS A 55 -23.75 25.06 8.87
C LYS A 55 -24.34 24.42 10.13
N ALA A 56 -25.11 25.19 10.91
CA ALA A 56 -25.78 24.70 12.11
C ALA A 56 -26.85 23.65 11.78
N TYR A 57 -27.59 23.83 10.67
CA TYR A 57 -28.56 22.85 10.19
C TYR A 57 -27.90 21.55 9.71
N LEU A 58 -26.79 21.64 8.97
CA LEU A 58 -26.06 20.45 8.50
C LEU A 58 -25.47 19.64 9.66
N ALA A 59 -25.02 20.29 10.74
CA ALA A 59 -24.48 19.62 11.92
C ALA A 59 -25.53 18.88 12.75
N ASP A 60 -26.80 19.31 12.66
CA ASP A 60 -27.92 18.79 13.45
C ASP A 60 -28.64 17.62 12.77
N VAL A 61 -28.45 17.47 11.45
CA VAL A 61 -29.07 16.45 10.61
C VAL A 61 -28.08 15.31 10.32
N ASP A 62 -28.55 14.07 10.36
CA ASP A 62 -27.73 12.91 10.02
C ASP A 62 -27.16 13.04 8.61
N ARG A 63 -25.88 12.69 8.43
CA ARG A 63 -25.17 12.87 7.15
C ARG A 63 -25.88 12.20 5.96
N TRP A 64 -26.49 11.05 6.17
CA TRP A 64 -27.27 10.36 5.13
C TRP A 64 -28.55 11.10 4.73
N GLN A 65 -29.16 11.88 5.63
CA GLN A 65 -30.32 12.70 5.32
C GLN A 65 -29.94 13.94 4.49
N TRP A 66 -28.65 14.24 4.29
CA TRP A 66 -28.21 15.32 3.40
C TRP A 66 -28.56 15.05 1.93
N PHE A 67 -28.63 13.77 1.53
CA PHE A 67 -29.05 13.39 0.18
C PHE A 67 -30.54 13.62 -0.08
N ASP A 68 -31.37 13.67 0.97
CA ASP A 68 -32.81 13.94 0.85
C ASP A 68 -33.12 15.46 0.72
N ILE A 69 -32.10 16.32 0.76
CA ILE A 69 -32.25 17.76 0.58
C ILE A 69 -32.51 18.06 -0.90
N ARG A 70 -33.67 18.64 -1.19
CA ARG A 70 -34.04 19.06 -2.55
C ARG A 70 -33.49 20.45 -2.80
N LEU A 71 -32.43 20.53 -3.60
CA LEU A 71 -31.85 21.79 -4.05
C LEU A 71 -32.77 22.48 -5.06
N ALA A 72 -32.77 23.82 -5.05
CA ALA A 72 -33.49 24.60 -6.06
C ALA A 72 -32.74 24.68 -7.40
N ASP A 73 -31.43 24.43 -7.38
CA ASP A 73 -30.55 24.52 -8.54
C ASP A 73 -30.35 23.13 -9.18
N GLU A 74 -30.76 23.02 -10.44
CA GLU A 74 -30.81 21.76 -11.22
C GLU A 74 -29.45 21.08 -11.41
N PRO A 75 -28.35 21.75 -11.85
CA PRO A 75 -27.02 21.14 -11.95
C PRO A 75 -26.50 20.58 -10.62
N HIS A 76 -26.82 21.23 -9.51
CA HIS A 76 -26.35 20.80 -8.19
C HIS A 76 -27.20 19.65 -7.63
N ALA A 77 -28.48 19.55 -7.98
CA ALA A 77 -29.30 18.40 -7.67
C ALA A 77 -28.77 17.13 -8.36
N VAL A 78 -28.35 17.23 -9.64
CA VAL A 78 -27.76 16.11 -10.38
C VAL A 78 -26.46 15.61 -9.74
N VAL A 79 -25.58 16.52 -9.33
CA VAL A 79 -24.31 16.15 -8.67
C VAL A 79 -24.55 15.48 -7.30
N LEU A 80 -25.58 15.89 -6.55
CA LEU A 80 -25.93 15.26 -5.27
C LEU A 80 -26.42 13.82 -5.47
N GLU A 81 -27.24 13.58 -6.50
CA GLU A 81 -27.71 12.23 -6.85
C GLU A 81 -26.56 11.33 -7.32
N GLN A 82 -25.67 11.84 -8.17
CA GLN A 82 -24.47 11.12 -8.61
C GLN A 82 -23.54 10.80 -7.44
N ALA A 83 -23.39 11.71 -6.48
CA ALA A 83 -22.59 11.47 -5.28
C ALA A 83 -23.17 10.33 -4.44
N LYS A 84 -24.50 10.28 -4.25
CA LYS A 84 -25.21 9.19 -3.58
C LYS A 84 -24.98 7.86 -4.29
N GLU A 85 -25.22 7.82 -5.60
CA GLU A 85 -25.03 6.60 -6.40
C GLU A 85 -23.58 6.10 -6.32
N SER A 86 -22.60 7.01 -6.40
CA SER A 86 -21.18 6.66 -6.31
C SER A 86 -20.79 6.05 -4.95
N LEU A 87 -21.42 6.50 -3.85
CA LEU A 87 -21.19 5.95 -2.51
C LEU A 87 -21.81 4.57 -2.35
N GLU A 88 -23.03 4.38 -2.84
CA GLU A 88 -23.70 3.07 -2.84
C GLU A 88 -22.93 2.05 -3.70
N GLN A 89 -22.49 2.45 -4.90
CA GLN A 89 -21.66 1.62 -5.76
C GLN A 89 -20.35 1.23 -5.08
N LYS A 90 -19.66 2.17 -4.44
CA LYS A 90 -18.43 1.86 -3.70
C LYS A 90 -18.68 0.90 -2.56
N ARG A 91 -19.73 1.12 -1.75
CA ARG A 91 -20.09 0.21 -0.66
C ARG A 91 -20.34 -1.21 -1.18
N HIS A 92 -21.07 -1.34 -2.28
CA HIS A 92 -21.29 -2.64 -2.93
C HIS A 92 -19.98 -3.27 -3.42
N GLN A 93 -19.08 -2.49 -4.03
CA GLN A 93 -17.77 -2.98 -4.44
C GLN A 93 -16.93 -3.47 -3.25
N PHE A 94 -16.97 -2.78 -2.11
CA PHE A 94 -16.30 -3.21 -0.88
C PHE A 94 -16.86 -4.54 -0.35
N ASP A 95 -18.19 -4.71 -0.37
CA ASP A 95 -18.84 -5.97 0.02
C ASP A 95 -18.43 -7.13 -0.90
N LEU A 96 -18.44 -6.91 -2.22
CA LEU A 96 -17.98 -7.90 -3.20
C LEU A 96 -16.50 -8.26 -3.00
N ALA A 97 -15.64 -7.26 -2.77
CA ALA A 97 -14.22 -7.49 -2.52
C ALA A 97 -13.98 -8.28 -1.23
N PHE A 98 -14.79 -8.06 -0.20
CA PHE A 98 -14.76 -8.85 1.02
C PHE A 98 -15.16 -10.31 0.78
N GLU A 99 -16.26 -10.54 0.04
CA GLU A 99 -16.72 -11.88 -0.31
C GLU A 99 -15.71 -12.63 -1.18
N GLU A 100 -15.11 -11.96 -2.16
CA GLU A 100 -14.10 -12.54 -3.04
C GLU A 100 -12.86 -12.97 -2.24
N LYS A 101 -12.38 -12.09 -1.34
CA LYS A 101 -11.23 -12.40 -0.46
C LYS A 101 -11.56 -13.55 0.48
N ARG A 102 -12.76 -13.58 1.06
CA ARG A 102 -13.25 -14.69 1.89
C ARG A 102 -13.24 -15.99 1.12
N LYS A 103 -13.82 -16.00 -0.08
CA LYS A 103 -13.88 -17.18 -0.95
C LYS A 103 -12.47 -17.71 -1.23
N LYS A 104 -11.55 -16.84 -1.64
CA LYS A 104 -10.14 -17.20 -1.93
C LYS A 104 -9.41 -17.79 -0.72
N LEU A 105 -9.63 -17.27 0.49
CA LEU A 105 -8.98 -17.77 1.71
C LEU A 105 -9.58 -19.09 2.22
N THR A 106 -10.87 -19.33 1.98
CA THR A 106 -11.54 -20.58 2.37
C THR A 106 -11.44 -21.68 1.32
N GLN A 107 -11.17 -21.31 0.07
CA GLN A 107 -10.98 -22.28 -1.01
C GLN A 107 -9.70 -23.08 -0.74
N GLY A 108 -9.77 -24.40 -0.93
CA GLY A 108 -8.61 -25.27 -0.78
C GLY A 108 -7.54 -24.97 -1.83
N ASP A 109 -6.28 -25.09 -1.43
CA ASP A 109 -5.15 -24.97 -2.35
C ASP A 109 -5.12 -26.14 -3.34
N GLU A 110 -4.72 -25.85 -4.57
CA GLU A 110 -4.48 -26.90 -5.57
C GLU A 110 -3.17 -27.63 -5.25
N LEU A 111 -3.28 -28.89 -4.82
CA LEU A 111 -2.15 -29.72 -4.43
C LEU A 111 -1.92 -30.83 -5.47
N PRO A 112 -0.66 -31.25 -5.73
CA PRO A 112 -0.35 -32.40 -6.56
C PRO A 112 -1.05 -33.68 -6.07
N PRO A 113 -1.34 -34.64 -6.96
CA PRO A 113 -2.01 -35.89 -6.57
C PRO A 113 -1.22 -36.63 -5.50
N GLY A 114 -1.92 -37.07 -4.45
CA GLY A 114 -1.33 -37.77 -3.29
C GLY A 114 -0.81 -36.86 -2.16
N VAL A 115 -0.85 -35.53 -2.33
CA VAL A 115 -0.43 -34.57 -1.28
C VAL A 115 -1.65 -34.06 -0.52
N LEU A 116 -1.73 -34.32 0.79
CA LEU A 116 -2.82 -33.84 1.64
C LEU A 116 -2.59 -32.42 2.19
N LYS A 117 -1.33 -32.04 2.44
CA LYS A 117 -0.97 -30.73 2.99
C LYS A 117 0.48 -30.36 2.62
N MET A 118 0.71 -29.11 2.24
CA MET A 118 2.04 -28.57 1.97
C MET A 118 2.40 -27.46 2.96
N ILE A 119 3.62 -27.48 3.50
CA ILE A 119 4.15 -26.44 4.41
C ILE A 119 5.42 -25.89 3.79
N LYS A 120 5.44 -24.58 3.49
CA LYS A 120 6.62 -23.87 2.97
C LYS A 120 7.26 -23.08 4.10
N VAL A 121 8.53 -23.35 4.40
CA VAL A 121 9.31 -22.62 5.41
C VAL A 121 10.35 -21.77 4.69
N TYR A 122 10.25 -20.45 4.84
CA TYR A 122 11.22 -19.51 4.28
C TYR A 122 12.27 -19.18 5.33
N LEU A 123 13.54 -19.47 5.03
CA LEU A 123 14.68 -19.16 5.91
C LEU A 123 15.55 -18.08 5.27
N ALA A 124 15.67 -16.94 5.94
CA ALA A 124 16.62 -15.91 5.55
C ALA A 124 17.96 -16.16 6.25
N VAL A 125 19.04 -16.28 5.48
CA VAL A 125 20.40 -16.44 6.00
C VAL A 125 21.28 -15.32 5.45
N LYS A 126 21.97 -14.60 6.35
CA LYS A 126 23.02 -13.65 5.95
C LYS A 126 24.32 -14.42 5.70
N ARG A 127 24.80 -14.43 4.47
CA ARG A 127 26.09 -15.03 4.11
C ARG A 127 27.20 -13.98 4.26
N ARG A 128 28.32 -14.38 4.88
CA ARG A 128 29.54 -13.56 4.99
C ARG A 128 30.50 -13.93 3.86
N LEU A 129 31.39 -13.01 3.51
CA LEU A 129 32.46 -13.25 2.53
C LEU A 129 33.41 -14.33 3.06
N GLN A 130 33.77 -15.29 2.22
CA GLN A 130 34.66 -16.40 2.54
C GLN A 130 35.75 -16.55 1.48
N PRO A 131 36.93 -17.11 1.84
CA PRO A 131 37.90 -17.57 0.85
C PRO A 131 37.23 -18.55 -0.11
N GLY A 132 37.45 -18.36 -1.42
CA GLY A 132 36.75 -19.09 -2.47
C GLY A 132 35.57 -18.33 -3.08
N ASP A 133 35.11 -17.24 -2.47
CA ASP A 133 34.07 -16.40 -3.09
C ASP A 133 34.59 -15.69 -4.33
N LYS A 134 33.77 -15.68 -5.37
CA LYS A 134 34.09 -15.01 -6.64
C LYS A 134 33.67 -13.55 -6.57
N MET A 135 34.60 -12.65 -6.88
CA MET A 135 34.36 -11.23 -6.99
C MET A 135 34.70 -10.73 -8.40
N ALA A 136 34.01 -9.68 -8.84
CA ALA A 136 34.28 -9.01 -10.10
C ALA A 136 34.28 -7.50 -9.90
N GLY A 137 35.23 -6.80 -10.53
CA GLY A 137 35.26 -5.35 -10.59
C GLY A 137 34.54 -4.81 -11.82
N ARG A 138 34.41 -3.48 -11.85
CA ARG A 138 33.61 -2.75 -12.87
C ARG A 138 34.25 -2.75 -14.25
N HIS A 139 35.56 -2.99 -14.34
CA HIS A 139 36.31 -3.06 -15.60
C HIS A 139 36.52 -4.51 -16.07
N GLY A 140 35.72 -5.46 -15.60
CA GLY A 140 35.75 -6.84 -16.11
C GLY A 140 36.91 -7.69 -15.57
N ASN A 141 37.67 -7.19 -14.58
CA ASN A 141 38.55 -8.01 -13.77
C ASN A 141 37.69 -8.95 -12.90
N LYS A 142 37.97 -10.25 -12.96
CA LYS A 142 37.27 -11.29 -12.19
C LYS A 142 38.33 -12.04 -11.39
N GLY A 143 38.04 -12.30 -10.11
CA GLY A 143 38.95 -12.99 -9.21
C GLY A 143 38.18 -13.82 -8.19
N VAL A 144 38.93 -14.68 -7.50
CA VAL A 144 38.43 -15.44 -6.35
C VAL A 144 39.18 -14.94 -5.13
N VAL A 145 38.49 -14.75 -4.00
CA VAL A 145 39.12 -14.36 -2.72
C VAL A 145 40.06 -15.48 -2.30
N SER A 146 41.36 -15.21 -2.20
CA SER A 146 42.37 -16.21 -1.84
C SER A 146 42.45 -16.44 -0.33
N ARG A 147 42.53 -15.37 0.45
CA ARG A 147 42.63 -15.40 1.91
C ARG A 147 42.09 -14.10 2.51
N ILE A 148 41.52 -14.20 3.70
CA ILE A 148 41.18 -13.05 4.55
C ILE A 148 42.30 -12.93 5.58
N THR A 149 42.98 -11.79 5.59
CA THR A 149 44.17 -11.55 6.43
C THR A 149 43.82 -10.54 7.54
N PRO A 150 44.39 -10.66 8.75
CA PRO A 150 44.25 -9.63 9.79
C PRO A 150 44.76 -8.26 9.32
N VAL A 151 44.27 -7.19 9.96
CA VAL A 151 44.52 -5.81 9.52
C VAL A 151 45.99 -5.43 9.71
N GLU A 152 46.63 -5.93 10.76
CA GLU A 152 48.03 -5.71 11.11
C GLU A 152 49.03 -6.22 10.06
N ASP A 153 48.65 -7.24 9.28
CA ASP A 153 49.50 -7.85 8.24
C ASP A 153 49.34 -7.16 6.87
N MET A 154 48.37 -6.24 6.74
CA MET A 154 48.13 -5.54 5.48
C MET A 154 49.18 -4.44 5.24
N PRO A 155 49.49 -4.08 3.99
CA PRO A 155 50.30 -2.90 3.71
C PRO A 155 49.60 -1.62 4.20
N HIS A 156 50.36 -0.74 4.85
CA HIS A 156 49.86 0.52 5.40
C HIS A 156 50.38 1.73 4.62
N MET A 157 49.56 2.77 4.52
CA MET A 157 49.94 4.08 4.00
C MET A 157 50.75 4.87 5.05
N ALA A 158 51.36 5.99 4.64
CA ALA A 158 52.22 6.80 5.53
C ALA A 158 51.48 7.42 6.73
N ASP A 159 50.14 7.54 6.64
CA ASP A 159 49.25 7.97 7.71
C ASP A 159 48.79 6.83 8.63
N GLY A 160 49.21 5.59 8.34
CA GLY A 160 48.82 4.39 9.08
C GLY A 160 47.55 3.69 8.57
N THR A 161 46.94 4.14 7.47
CA THR A 161 45.73 3.50 6.91
C THR A 161 46.08 2.18 6.21
N PRO A 162 45.50 1.02 6.59
CA PRO A 162 45.73 -0.26 5.91
C PRO A 162 44.99 -0.33 4.56
N ALA A 163 45.56 -1.04 3.59
CA ALA A 163 44.86 -1.35 2.35
C ALA A 163 43.79 -2.45 2.57
N ASP A 164 42.60 -2.30 1.96
CA ASP A 164 41.52 -3.32 2.08
C ASP A 164 41.70 -4.52 1.12
N ILE A 165 42.21 -4.27 -0.09
CA ILE A 165 42.34 -5.28 -1.15
C ILE A 165 43.69 -5.10 -1.85
N VAL A 166 44.45 -6.19 -1.99
CA VAL A 166 45.68 -6.24 -2.78
C VAL A 166 45.41 -7.00 -4.08
N LEU A 167 45.68 -6.37 -5.21
CA LEU A 167 45.49 -6.94 -6.55
C LEU A 167 46.84 -7.20 -7.24
N ASN A 168 46.87 -8.21 -8.09
CA ASN A 168 48.06 -8.50 -8.91
C ASN A 168 48.14 -7.53 -10.12
N PRO A 169 49.19 -6.70 -10.24
CA PRO A 169 49.31 -5.73 -11.33
C PRO A 169 49.56 -6.37 -12.71
N LEU A 170 50.01 -7.62 -12.77
CA LEU A 170 50.30 -8.31 -14.04
C LEU A 170 49.07 -8.47 -14.94
N GLY A 171 47.86 -8.39 -14.36
CA GLY A 171 46.61 -8.44 -15.13
C GLY A 171 46.37 -7.20 -16.01
N VAL A 172 46.98 -6.06 -15.69
CA VAL A 172 46.76 -4.79 -16.40
C VAL A 172 47.44 -4.79 -17.78
N PRO A 173 48.76 -5.06 -17.91
CA PRO A 173 49.40 -5.12 -19.24
C PRO A 173 48.88 -6.27 -20.09
N SER A 174 48.64 -7.45 -19.48
CA SER A 174 48.19 -8.64 -20.22
C SER A 174 46.81 -8.47 -20.85
N ARG A 175 45.90 -7.73 -20.20
CA ARG A 175 44.54 -7.49 -20.71
C ARG A 175 44.39 -6.15 -21.41
N MET A 176 45.46 -5.34 -21.44
CA MET A 176 45.48 -3.99 -22.00
C MET A 176 44.32 -3.13 -21.47
N ASN A 177 43.95 -3.31 -20.21
CA ASN A 177 42.84 -2.61 -19.56
C ASN A 177 43.39 -1.67 -18.50
N VAL A 178 43.49 -0.39 -18.85
CA VAL A 178 44.11 0.68 -18.05
C VAL A 178 43.05 1.48 -17.26
N GLY A 179 41.77 1.20 -17.50
CA GLY A 179 40.64 1.92 -16.91
C GLY A 179 40.33 1.56 -15.46
#